data_AF-A0AA51YJ21-F1
#
_entry.id   AF-A0AA51YJ21-F1
#
_cell.length_a   1.000
_cell.length_b   1.000
_cell.length_c   1.000
_cell.angle_alpha   90.00
_cell.angle_beta   90.00
_cell.angle_gamma   90.00
#
_symmetry.space_group_name_H-M   'P 1'
#
loop_
_entity.id
_entity.type
_entity.pdbx_description
1 polymer ?
#
loop_
_entity_poly.entity_id
_entity_poly.type
_entity_poly.pdbx_seq_one_letter_code
_entity_poly.pdbx_strand_id
1 'polypeptide(L)'
;MNIKYDVENNVMQIDDVDLYPENLDRNFIGICNSCNSDVTSLSYHVHDNGMVVAGKCTACGVLYAIFYDTEWNWQGEETIVDFFNINSSNNIRFLDSIDRKKLETVFTPAETTAMYAKARGEKYVRQYLYRARKKYNDFYELFGIQINI
;
A
#
# COMPACT_ATOMS: atom_id res chain seq x y z
N MET A 1 -11.39 -10.45 9.39
CA MET A 1 -10.02 -10.03 9.07
C MET A 1 -10.12 -8.98 7.98
N ASN A 2 -9.52 -7.81 8.16
CA ASN A 2 -9.52 -6.76 7.14
C ASN A 2 -8.27 -6.94 6.27
N ILE A 3 -8.47 -7.41 5.03
CA ILE A 3 -7.37 -7.69 4.10
C ILE A 3 -7.45 -6.72 2.94
N LYS A 4 -6.35 -5.99 2.73
CA LYS A 4 -6.16 -5.14 1.58
C LYS A 4 -4.92 -5.54 0.81
N TYR A 5 -4.88 -5.20 -0.46
CA TYR A 5 -3.71 -5.50 -1.29
C TYR A 5 -3.31 -4.32 -2.17
N ASP A 6 -2.01 -4.06 -2.22
CA ASP A 6 -1.39 -3.19 -3.20
C ASP A 6 -0.87 -4.05 -4.35
N VAL A 7 -1.59 -4.00 -5.47
CA VAL A 7 -1.27 -4.77 -6.68
C VAL A 7 0.01 -4.29 -7.35
N GLU A 8 0.38 -3.01 -7.19
CA GLU A 8 1.57 -2.44 -7.84
C GLU A 8 2.84 -2.86 -7.11
N ASN A 9 2.81 -2.84 -5.77
CA ASN A 9 3.97 -3.14 -4.92
C ASN A 9 3.95 -4.56 -4.34
N ASN A 10 2.88 -5.33 -4.61
CA ASN A 10 2.59 -6.64 -4.04
C ASN A 10 2.66 -6.66 -2.51
N VAL A 11 2.16 -5.61 -1.86
CA VAL A 11 2.11 -5.52 -0.39
C VAL A 11 0.71 -5.91 0.06
N MET A 12 0.61 -6.85 1.00
CA MET A 12 -0.64 -7.20 1.64
C MET A 12 -0.75 -6.45 2.96
N GLN A 13 -1.92 -5.94 3.31
CA GLN A 13 -2.18 -5.38 4.64
C GLN A 13 -3.25 -6.24 5.31
N ILE A 14 -2.94 -6.78 6.48
CA ILE A 14 -3.87 -7.54 7.33
C ILE A 14 -4.01 -6.81 8.65
N ASP A 15 -5.23 -6.39 8.99
CA ASP A 15 -5.55 -5.68 10.23
C ASP A 15 -4.57 -4.53 10.54
N ASP A 16 -4.32 -3.71 9.51
CA ASP A 16 -3.41 -2.54 9.49
C ASP A 16 -1.90 -2.85 9.61
N VAL A 17 -1.51 -4.13 9.59
CA VAL A 17 -0.11 -4.57 9.51
C VAL A 17 0.28 -4.79 8.04
N ASP A 18 1.31 -4.07 7.59
CA ASP A 18 1.85 -4.20 6.24
C ASP A 18 2.79 -5.41 6.14
N LEU A 19 2.45 -6.35 5.25
CA LEU A 19 3.20 -7.56 4.95
C LEU A 19 3.85 -7.40 3.57
N TYR A 20 5.17 -7.24 3.59
CA TYR A 20 5.96 -7.15 2.36
C TYR A 20 6.16 -8.55 1.76
N PRO A 21 6.31 -8.65 0.43
CA PRO A 21 6.47 -9.95 -0.22
C PRO A 21 7.88 -10.51 0.00
N GLU A 22 7.97 -11.76 0.46
CA GLU A 22 9.22 -12.53 0.55
C GLU A 22 9.59 -13.19 -0.79
N ASN A 23 8.59 -13.52 -1.60
CA ASN A 23 8.77 -14.15 -2.90
C ASN A 23 7.64 -13.69 -3.86
N LEU A 24 7.94 -13.67 -5.17
CA LEU A 24 7.06 -13.28 -6.28
C LEU A 24 6.90 -14.38 -7.35
N ASP A 25 7.34 -15.62 -7.06
CA ASP A 25 7.20 -16.75 -7.96
C ASP A 25 5.74 -17.00 -8.34
N ARG A 26 5.52 -17.45 -9.57
CA ARG A 26 4.19 -17.68 -10.16
C ARG A 26 3.94 -19.18 -10.24
N ASN A 27 3.27 -19.71 -9.23
CA ASN A 27 2.92 -21.12 -9.11
C ASN A 27 1.41 -21.29 -9.22
N PHE A 28 0.98 -22.44 -9.72
CA PHE A 28 -0.39 -22.89 -9.55
C PHE A 28 -0.65 -23.15 -8.06
N ILE A 29 -1.69 -22.54 -7.51
CA ILE A 29 -2.00 -22.64 -6.06
C ILE A 29 -3.42 -23.14 -5.78
N GLY A 30 -4.24 -23.35 -6.81
CA GLY A 30 -5.60 -23.88 -6.65
C GLY A 30 -6.53 -23.53 -7.80
N ILE A 31 -7.83 -23.76 -7.57
CA ILE A 31 -8.90 -23.51 -8.54
C ILE A 31 -9.82 -22.42 -7.99
N CYS A 32 -10.24 -21.51 -8.86
CA CYS A 32 -11.09 -20.40 -8.48
C CYS A 32 -12.52 -20.86 -8.19
N ASN A 33 -13.02 -20.56 -6.99
CA ASN A 33 -14.40 -20.90 -6.60
C ASN A 33 -15.49 -20.23 -7.46
N SER A 34 -15.16 -19.15 -8.17
CA SER A 34 -16.13 -18.39 -8.97
C SER A 34 -16.27 -18.86 -10.41
N CYS A 35 -15.19 -19.38 -11.02
CA CYS A 35 -15.18 -19.73 -12.46
C CYS A 35 -14.45 -21.03 -12.79
N ASN A 36 -13.99 -21.76 -11.77
CA ASN A 36 -13.33 -23.06 -11.89
C ASN A 36 -12.06 -23.07 -12.76
N SER A 37 -11.45 -21.90 -12.99
CA SER A 37 -10.17 -21.75 -13.68
C SER A 37 -9.02 -21.67 -12.69
N ASP A 38 -7.79 -21.86 -13.18
CA ASP A 38 -6.58 -21.87 -12.37
C ASP A 38 -6.37 -20.56 -11.61
N VAL A 39 -5.91 -20.67 -10.36
CA VAL A 39 -5.40 -19.57 -9.54
C VAL A 39 -3.88 -19.69 -9.51
N THR A 40 -3.20 -18.58 -9.83
CA THR A 40 -1.75 -18.47 -9.78
C THR A 40 -1.32 -17.52 -8.68
N SER A 41 -0.24 -17.82 -7.95
CA SER A 41 0.34 -16.89 -6.98
C SER A 41 0.80 -15.58 -7.62
N LEU A 42 0.74 -14.52 -6.84
CA LEU A 42 1.28 -13.19 -7.13
C LEU A 42 2.44 -12.86 -6.18
N SER A 43 2.25 -13.13 -4.89
CA SER A 43 3.24 -12.87 -3.84
C SER A 43 3.03 -13.75 -2.61
N TYR A 44 4.12 -13.97 -1.88
CA TYR A 44 4.17 -14.77 -0.65
C TYR A 44 4.57 -13.89 0.52
N HIS A 45 3.89 -14.05 1.66
CA HIS A 45 4.09 -13.22 2.84
C HIS A 45 4.14 -14.08 4.10
N VAL A 46 4.97 -13.69 5.06
CA VAL A 46 4.92 -14.25 6.41
C VAL A 46 3.75 -13.62 7.16
N HIS A 47 2.95 -14.43 7.84
CA HIS A 47 1.85 -13.97 8.68
C HIS A 47 1.71 -14.88 9.90
N ASP A 48 1.77 -14.31 11.10
CA ASP A 48 1.81 -15.05 12.37
C ASP A 48 2.85 -16.19 12.36
N ASN A 49 2.40 -17.43 12.59
CA ASN A 49 3.19 -18.66 12.53
C ASN A 49 2.93 -19.42 11.23
N GLY A 50 2.91 -18.73 10.09
CA GLY A 50 2.61 -19.35 8.80
C GLY A 50 2.87 -18.41 7.64
N MET A 51 2.20 -18.70 6.51
CA MET A 51 2.32 -17.94 5.28
C MET A 51 0.94 -17.54 4.77
N VAL A 52 0.87 -16.37 4.14
CA VAL A 52 -0.28 -15.97 3.33
C VAL A 52 0.17 -15.68 1.91
N VAL A 53 -0.54 -16.23 0.93
CA VAL A 53 -0.24 -16.11 -0.49
C VAL A 53 -1.32 -15.29 -1.16
N ALA A 54 -0.92 -14.20 -1.81
CA ALA A 54 -1.81 -13.49 -2.72
C ALA A 54 -1.93 -14.30 -4.00
N GLY A 55 -3.15 -14.72 -4.36
CA GLY A 55 -3.46 -15.50 -5.55
C GLY A 55 -4.37 -14.73 -6.50
N LYS A 56 -4.22 -14.95 -7.81
CA LYS A 56 -5.11 -14.40 -8.83
C LYS A 56 -5.65 -15.48 -9.74
N CYS A 57 -6.97 -15.50 -9.92
CA CYS A 57 -7.58 -16.33 -10.95
C CYS A 57 -7.16 -15.85 -12.35
N THR A 58 -6.71 -16.79 -13.18
CA THR A 58 -6.26 -16.53 -14.56
C THR A 58 -7.38 -16.11 -15.50
N ALA A 59 -8.63 -16.48 -15.23
CA ALA A 59 -9.77 -16.19 -16.10
C ALA A 59 -10.59 -14.98 -15.62
N CYS A 60 -11.11 -14.99 -14.39
CA CYS A 60 -11.99 -13.93 -13.89
C CYS A 60 -11.25 -12.82 -13.13
N GLY A 61 -9.96 -13.01 -12.82
CA GLY A 61 -9.13 -12.00 -12.16
C GLY A 61 -9.38 -11.78 -10.68
N VAL A 62 -10.29 -12.55 -10.06
CA VAL A 62 -10.54 -12.52 -8.61
C VAL A 62 -9.23 -12.79 -7.85
N LEU A 63 -9.03 -12.02 -6.78
CA LEU A 63 -7.86 -12.10 -5.92
C LEU A 63 -8.20 -12.78 -4.60
N TYR A 64 -7.26 -13.58 -4.11
CA TYR A 64 -7.39 -14.38 -2.91
C TYR A 64 -6.21 -14.14 -1.97
N ALA A 65 -6.46 -14.15 -0.67
CA ALA A 65 -5.46 -14.36 0.36
C ALA A 65 -5.61 -15.81 0.84
N ILE A 66 -4.62 -16.65 0.56
CA ILE A 66 -4.65 -18.08 0.88
C ILE A 66 -3.67 -18.34 2.03
N PHE A 67 -4.17 -18.88 3.13
CA PHE A 67 -3.43 -19.07 4.37
C PHE A 67 -2.88 -20.48 4.48
N TYR A 68 -1.64 -20.59 4.93
CA TYR A 68 -0.94 -21.83 5.20
C TYR A 68 -0.25 -21.76 6.56
N ASP A 69 -0.08 -22.91 7.21
CA ASP A 69 0.81 -23.02 8.38
C ASP A 69 2.29 -23.06 7.94
N THR A 70 3.22 -23.23 8.90
CA THR A 70 4.66 -23.34 8.62
C THR A 70 5.05 -24.57 7.79
N GLU A 71 4.18 -25.56 7.67
CA GLU A 71 4.42 -26.80 6.93
C GLU A 71 3.75 -26.76 5.53
N TRP A 72 3.22 -25.61 5.11
CA TRP A 72 2.47 -25.43 3.86
C TRP A 72 1.14 -26.20 3.81
N ASN A 73 0.55 -26.56 4.96
CA ASN A 73 -0.82 -27.08 4.99
C ASN A 73 -1.82 -25.93 4.90
N TRP A 74 -2.80 -26.06 4.00
CA TRP A 74 -3.85 -25.06 3.81
C TRP A 74 -4.71 -24.88 5.06
N GLN A 75 -4.93 -23.62 5.46
CA GLN A 75 -5.70 -23.24 6.64
C GLN A 75 -7.00 -22.48 6.30
N GLY A 76 -7.12 -21.96 5.08
CA GLY A 76 -8.26 -21.15 4.67
C GLY A 76 -7.92 -20.22 3.52
N GLU A 77 -8.95 -19.58 2.98
CA GLU A 77 -8.79 -18.51 1.99
C GLU A 77 -9.88 -17.46 2.13
N GLU A 78 -9.54 -16.23 1.76
CA GLU A 78 -10.45 -15.08 1.74
C GLU A 78 -10.33 -14.35 0.39
N THR A 79 -11.44 -13.80 -0.10
CA THR A 79 -11.39 -12.96 -1.32
C THR A 79 -10.90 -11.56 -0.97
N ILE A 80 -9.94 -11.05 -1.72
CA ILE A 80 -9.44 -9.68 -1.57
C ILE A 80 -10.29 -8.75 -2.45
N VAL A 81 -11.02 -7.84 -1.80
CA VAL A 81 -11.88 -6.84 -2.47
C VAL A 81 -11.42 -5.40 -2.23
N ASP A 82 -10.60 -5.18 -1.20
CA ASP A 82 -10.08 -3.87 -0.85
C ASP A 82 -8.64 -3.68 -1.35
N PHE A 83 -8.39 -2.55 -2.01
CA PHE A 83 -7.10 -2.24 -2.62
C PHE A 83 -6.57 -0.90 -2.12
N PHE A 84 -5.25 -0.79 -2.02
CA PHE A 84 -4.58 0.44 -1.59
C PHE A 84 -3.27 0.65 -2.35
N ASN A 85 -2.64 1.81 -2.13
CA ASN A 85 -1.30 2.11 -2.63
C ASN A 85 -0.39 2.42 -1.44
N ILE A 86 0.59 1.57 -1.17
CA ILE A 86 1.49 1.68 -0.01
C ILE A 86 2.33 2.95 -0.07
N ASN A 87 2.71 3.40 -1.26
CA ASN A 87 3.49 4.63 -1.42
C ASN A 87 2.65 5.85 -1.01
N SER A 88 1.39 5.89 -1.42
CA SER A 88 0.46 6.92 -0.95
C SER A 88 0.26 6.86 0.57
N SER A 89 0.01 5.67 1.13
CA SER A 89 -0.13 5.49 2.58
C SER A 89 1.11 5.95 3.35
N ASN A 90 2.30 5.59 2.90
CA ASN A 90 3.57 5.99 3.51
C ASN A 90 3.79 7.49 3.42
N ASN A 91 3.49 8.11 2.28
CA ASN A 91 3.58 9.56 2.12
C ASN A 91 2.63 10.30 3.07
N ILE A 92 1.42 9.80 3.28
CA ILE A 92 0.47 10.36 4.26
C ILE A 92 1.03 10.20 5.68
N ARG A 93 1.42 8.98 6.07
CA ARG A 93 1.97 8.69 7.40
C ARG A 93 3.19 9.57 7.70
N PHE A 94 4.05 9.76 6.70
CA PHE A 94 5.18 10.69 6.77
C PHE A 94 4.72 12.12 7.03
N LEU A 95 3.78 12.66 6.25
CA LEU A 95 3.25 14.00 6.45
C LEU A 95 2.59 14.19 7.83
N ASP A 96 1.83 13.20 8.28
CA ASP A 96 1.16 13.23 9.59
C ASP A 96 2.15 13.15 10.77
N SER A 97 3.35 12.62 10.56
CA SER A 97 4.42 12.65 11.56
C SER A 97 5.03 14.04 11.77
N ILE A 98 4.83 14.97 10.83
CA ILE A 98 5.39 16.32 10.90
C ILE A 98 4.48 17.19 11.76
N ASP A 99 5.04 17.87 12.76
CA ASP A 99 4.30 18.86 13.55
C ASP A 99 3.66 19.91 12.62
N ARG A 100 2.34 20.01 12.71
CA ARG A 100 1.52 20.91 11.92
C ARG A 100 2.01 22.36 11.95
N LYS A 101 2.53 22.85 13.09
CA LYS A 101 3.08 24.21 13.20
C LYS A 101 4.28 24.42 12.29
N LYS A 102 5.12 23.39 12.10
CA LYS A 102 6.28 23.46 11.18
C LYS A 102 5.79 23.61 9.75
N LEU A 103 4.80 22.81 9.35
CA LEU A 103 4.20 22.91 8.01
C LEU A 103 3.60 24.30 7.77
N GLU A 104 2.81 24.81 8.72
CA GLU A 104 2.16 26.13 8.62
C GLU A 104 3.14 27.31 8.63
N THR A 105 4.37 27.11 9.12
CA THR A 105 5.43 28.14 9.09
C THR A 105 5.95 28.39 7.68
N VAL A 106 5.98 27.37 6.82
CA VAL A 106 6.61 27.44 5.48
C VAL A 106 5.58 27.38 4.35
N PHE A 107 4.53 26.57 4.54
CA PHE A 107 3.51 26.30 3.54
C PHE A 107 2.21 27.03 3.87
N THR A 108 1.57 27.57 2.85
CA THR A 108 0.21 28.11 2.94
C THR A 108 -0.80 26.96 3.07
N PRO A 109 -2.02 27.21 3.60
CA PRO A 109 -3.04 26.17 3.69
C PRO A 109 -3.33 25.48 2.35
N ALA A 110 -3.36 26.23 1.23
CA ALA A 110 -3.58 25.67 -0.10
C ALA A 110 -2.42 24.75 -0.57
N GLU A 111 -1.18 25.08 -0.21
CA GLU A 111 -0.01 24.25 -0.49
C GLU A 111 -0.05 22.96 0.34
N THR A 112 -0.32 23.06 1.65
CA THR A 112 -0.46 21.90 2.53
C THR A 112 -1.58 20.98 2.07
N THR A 113 -2.76 21.52 1.74
CA THR A 113 -3.87 20.73 1.17
C THR A 113 -3.46 20.00 -0.11
N ALA A 114 -2.72 20.66 -1.01
CA ALA A 114 -2.25 20.03 -2.24
C ALA A 114 -1.21 18.93 -1.98
N MET A 115 -0.33 19.09 -0.97
CA MET A 115 0.63 18.07 -0.55
C MET A 115 -0.09 16.83 0.00
N TYR A 116 -1.07 17.02 0.89
CA TYR A 116 -1.86 15.91 1.43
C TYR A 116 -2.68 15.20 0.37
N ALA A 117 -3.34 15.94 -0.53
CA ALA A 117 -4.07 15.35 -1.65
C ALA A 117 -3.13 14.55 -2.57
N LYS A 118 -1.93 15.07 -2.86
CA LYS A 118 -0.90 14.33 -3.61
C LYS A 118 -0.46 13.07 -2.88
N ALA A 119 -0.20 13.15 -1.58
CA ALA A 119 0.18 12.01 -0.75
C ALA A 119 -0.91 10.92 -0.78
N ARG A 120 -2.19 11.29 -0.74
CA ARG A 120 -3.34 10.38 -0.85
C ARG A 120 -3.60 9.81 -2.24
N GLY A 121 -2.88 10.26 -3.27
CA GLY A 121 -3.19 9.89 -4.66
C GLY A 121 -4.48 10.55 -5.19
N GLU A 122 -4.98 11.58 -4.52
CA GLU A 122 -6.20 12.32 -4.89
C GLU A 122 -5.90 13.39 -5.95
N LYS A 123 -6.96 13.97 -6.53
CA LYS A 123 -6.83 15.13 -7.42
C LYS A 123 -6.46 16.38 -6.62
N TYR A 124 -5.55 17.19 -7.16
CA TYR A 124 -5.08 18.42 -6.53
C TYR A 124 -4.80 19.52 -7.57
N VAL A 125 -4.72 20.76 -7.10
CA VAL A 125 -4.33 21.90 -7.94
C VAL A 125 -2.81 21.90 -8.13
N ARG A 126 -2.36 21.61 -9.35
CA ARG A 126 -0.93 21.49 -9.70
C ARG A 126 -0.11 22.72 -9.31
N GLN A 127 -0.68 23.91 -9.43
CA GLN A 127 0.01 25.16 -9.10
C GLN A 127 0.41 25.25 -7.63
N TYR A 128 -0.46 24.81 -6.70
CA TYR A 128 -0.14 24.83 -5.28
C TYR A 128 0.94 23.81 -4.93
N LEU A 129 0.88 22.59 -5.47
CA LEU A 129 1.95 21.62 -5.27
C LEU A 129 3.29 22.11 -5.83
N TYR A 130 3.29 22.74 -7.00
CA TYR A 130 4.52 23.28 -7.59
C TYR A 130 5.14 24.39 -6.73
N ARG A 131 4.32 25.27 -6.15
CA ARG A 131 4.80 26.29 -5.21
C ARG A 131 5.33 25.66 -3.92
N ALA A 132 4.66 24.65 -3.38
CA ALA A 132 5.13 23.92 -2.20
C ALA A 132 6.50 23.28 -2.45
N ARG A 133 6.68 22.57 -3.57
CA ARG A 133 7.94 21.89 -3.93
C ARG A 133 9.15 22.82 -3.97
N LYS A 134 8.97 24.08 -4.38
CA LYS A 134 10.05 25.08 -4.37
C LYS A 134 10.56 25.39 -2.96
N LYS A 135 9.74 25.19 -1.94
CA LYS A 135 10.06 25.46 -0.53
C LYS A 135 10.54 24.22 0.23
N TYR A 136 10.65 23.06 -0.42
CA TYR A 136 11.08 21.83 0.27
C TYR A 136 12.52 21.93 0.78
N ASN A 137 13.41 22.59 0.04
CA ASN A 137 14.77 22.86 0.49
C ASN A 137 14.76 23.81 1.70
N ASP A 138 14.00 24.91 1.65
CA ASP A 138 13.86 25.83 2.78
C ASP A 138 13.32 25.12 4.04
N PHE A 139 12.34 24.22 3.86
CA PHE A 139 11.79 23.42 4.96
C PHE A 139 12.84 22.49 5.57
N TYR A 140 13.67 21.86 4.73
CA TYR A 140 14.78 21.04 5.19
C TYR A 140 15.83 21.87 5.94
N GLU A 141 16.20 23.04 5.45
CA GLU A 141 17.16 23.93 6.12
C GLU A 141 16.66 24.39 7.50
N LEU A 142 15.35 24.64 7.65
CA LEU A 142 14.75 25.09 8.91
C LEU A 142 14.55 23.98 9.94
N PHE A 143 14.19 22.77 9.50
CA PHE A 143 13.72 21.71 10.40
C PHE A 143 14.46 20.38 10.30
N GLY A 144 15.38 20.23 9.34
CA GLY A 144 16.12 19.00 9.07
C GLY A 144 15.27 17.85 8.52
N ILE A 145 14.04 18.13 8.07
CA ILE A 145 13.07 17.13 7.59
C ILE A 145 12.97 17.23 6.07
N GLN A 146 13.29 16.15 5.36
CA GLN A 146 13.21 16.10 3.90
C GLN A 146 11.85 15.61 3.43
N ILE A 147 11.13 16.43 2.66
CA ILE A 147 9.83 16.08 2.08
C ILE A 147 10.02 15.60 0.63
N ASN A 148 9.47 14.44 0.29
CA ASN A 148 9.55 13.87 -1.06
C ASN A 148 8.19 13.28 -1.51
N ILE A 149 7.35 14.11 -2.13
CA ILE A 149 5.97 13.80 -2.57
C ILE A 149 5.63 14.42 -3.93
#